data_AF-A0A087S2U2-F1
#
_entry.id   AF-A0A087S2U2-F1
#
_cell.length_a   1.000
_cell.length_b   1.000
_cell.length_c   1.000
_cell.angle_alpha   90.00
_cell.angle_beta   90.00
_cell.angle_gamma   90.00
#
_symmetry.space_group_name_H-M   'P 1'
#
loop_
_entity.id
_entity.type
_entity.pdbx_description
1 polymer ?
#
loop_
_entity_poly.entity_id
_entity_poly.type
_entity_poly.pdbx_seq_one_letter_code
_entity_poly.pdbx_strand_id
1 'polypeptide(L)'
;MSELTLEDIEFIKILATSDAPILQAGMNEATRKRLDEQIGVILREYYHENTTFSGTKRTEEFQKAGITEDHGKAAIACARRLGIDIS
;
A
#
# COMPACT_ATOMS: atom_id res chain seq x y z
N MET A 1 -6.77 -15.19 -3.43
CA MET A 1 -6.18 -14.06 -2.70
C MET A 1 -7.22 -13.51 -1.75
N SER A 2 -6.81 -13.08 -0.56
CA SER A 2 -7.71 -12.65 0.52
C SER A 2 -8.17 -11.20 0.35
N GLU A 3 -9.37 -10.92 0.86
CA GLU A 3 -9.89 -9.56 1.04
C GLU A 3 -8.95 -8.73 1.92
N LEU A 4 -8.95 -7.40 1.74
CA LEU A 4 -8.21 -6.49 2.61
C LEU A 4 -8.72 -6.58 4.04
N THR A 5 -7.80 -6.81 4.98
CA THR A 5 -8.13 -6.70 6.40
C THR A 5 -8.21 -5.23 6.82
N LEU A 6 -8.88 -4.93 7.94
CA LEU A 6 -8.93 -3.58 8.50
C LEU A 6 -7.52 -3.02 8.74
N GLU A 7 -6.59 -3.88 9.19
CA GLU A 7 -5.21 -3.48 9.44
C GLU A 7 -4.46 -3.13 8.14
N ASP A 8 -4.72 -3.85 7.05
CA ASP A 8 -4.14 -3.52 5.74
C ASP A 8 -4.64 -2.16 5.25
N ILE A 9 -5.93 -1.91 5.40
CA ILE A 9 -6.57 -0.65 5.00
C ILE A 9 -5.95 0.52 5.76
N GLU A 10 -5.84 0.42 7.08
CA GLU A 10 -5.27 1.49 7.90
C GLU A 10 -3.77 1.68 7.64
N PHE A 11 -3.02 0.60 7.40
CA PHE A 11 -1.61 0.71 7.03
C PHE A 11 -1.45 1.47 5.71
N ILE A 12 -2.25 1.14 4.70
CA ILE A 12 -2.20 1.82 3.40
C ILE A 12 -2.57 3.30 3.53
N LYS A 13 -3.58 3.64 4.34
CA LYS A 13 -3.92 5.05 4.63
C LYS A 13 -2.81 5.80 5.36
N ILE A 14 -2.13 5.15 6.31
CA ILE A 14 -0.95 5.72 6.98
C ILE A 14 0.14 6.01 5.94
N LEU A 15 0.47 5.05 5.07
CA LEU A 15 1.44 5.26 3.99
C LEU A 15 1.04 6.40 3.05
N ALA A 16 -0.26 6.53 2.75
CA ALA A 16 -0.79 7.57 1.88
C ALA A 16 -0.70 8.99 2.48
N THR A 17 -0.63 9.11 3.80
CA THR A 17 -0.71 10.40 4.52
C THR A 17 0.54 10.75 5.32
N SER A 18 1.54 9.88 5.33
CA SER A 18 2.77 10.05 6.11
C SER A 18 4.02 10.22 5.25
N ASP A 19 5.02 10.89 5.81
CA ASP A 19 6.34 10.99 5.24
C ASP A 19 7.20 9.76 5.57
N ALA A 20 7.87 9.21 4.55
CA ALA A 20 8.70 8.02 4.70
C ALA A 20 9.79 8.14 5.79
N PRO A 21 10.52 9.25 5.95
CA PRO A 21 11.49 9.39 7.05
C PRO A 21 10.87 9.29 8.44
N ILE A 22 9.65 9.80 8.63
CA ILE A 22 8.94 9.73 9.92
C ILE A 22 8.58 8.27 10.21
N LEU A 23 8.02 7.57 9.23
CA LEU A 23 7.70 6.15 9.36
C LEU A 23 8.95 5.30 9.60
N GLN A 24 10.03 5.55 8.88
CA GLN A 24 11.28 4.82 9.03
C GLN A 24 11.87 4.95 10.44
N ALA A 25 11.76 6.13 11.07
CA ALA A 25 12.22 6.36 12.43
C ALA A 25 11.34 5.67 13.49
N GLY A 26 10.04 5.49 13.22
CA GLY A 26 9.08 4.89 14.15
C GLY A 26 8.81 3.40 13.95
N MET A 27 9.20 2.81 12.82
CA MET A 27 8.94 1.41 12.50
C MET A 27 9.90 0.46 13.23
N ASN A 28 9.32 -0.53 13.91
CA ASN A 28 10.08 -1.67 14.41
C ASN A 28 10.21 -2.77 13.33
N GLU A 29 10.99 -3.81 13.64
CA GLU A 29 11.23 -4.92 12.71
C GLU A 29 9.94 -5.65 12.29
N ALA A 30 8.99 -5.84 13.21
CA ALA A 30 7.72 -6.49 12.90
C ALA A 30 6.87 -5.67 11.91
N THR A 31 6.80 -4.35 12.10
CA THR A 31 6.11 -3.43 11.17
C THR A 31 6.82 -3.41 9.82
N ARG A 32 8.15 -3.42 9.80
CA ARG A 32 8.94 -3.47 8.57
C ARG A 32 8.70 -4.78 7.80
N LYS A 33 8.65 -5.91 8.51
CA LYS A 33 8.34 -7.21 7.92
C LYS A 33 6.94 -7.24 7.32
N ARG A 34 5.93 -6.72 8.02
CA ARG A 34 4.56 -6.61 7.49
C ARG A 34 4.50 -5.73 6.23
N LEU A 35 5.22 -4.61 6.24
CA LEU A 35 5.30 -3.72 5.08
C LEU A 35 5.83 -4.47 3.85
N ASP A 36 6.85 -5.30 4.00
CA ASP A 36 7.47 -6.03 2.90
C ASP A 36 6.64 -7.24 2.44
N GLU A 37 6.23 -8.09 3.37
CA GLU A 37 5.60 -9.38 3.06
C GLU A 37 4.11 -9.27 2.69
N GLN A 38 3.40 -8.24 3.18
CA GLN A 38 1.96 -8.10 3.00
C GLN A 38 1.58 -6.82 2.25
N ILE A 39 1.94 -5.66 2.80
CA ILE A 39 1.51 -4.38 2.21
C ILE A 39 2.17 -4.15 0.85
N GLY A 40 3.45 -4.50 0.70
CA GLY A 40 4.17 -4.42 -0.57
C GLY A 40 3.54 -5.28 -1.66
N VAL A 41 3.08 -6.49 -1.32
CA VAL A 41 2.36 -7.38 -2.23
C VAL A 41 1.04 -6.74 -2.68
N ILE A 42 0.25 -6.23 -1.75
CA ILE A 42 -1.02 -5.56 -2.02
C ILE A 42 -0.82 -4.35 -2.95
N LEU A 43 0.17 -3.50 -2.65
CA LEU A 43 0.46 -2.31 -3.45
C LEU A 43 1.02 -2.64 -4.83
N ARG A 44 1.78 -3.73 -4.98
CA ARG A 44 2.28 -4.19 -6.28
C ARG A 44 1.16 -4.69 -7.18
N GLU A 45 0.22 -5.45 -6.63
CA GLU A 45 -0.97 -5.87 -7.39
C GLU A 45 -1.82 -4.67 -7.81
N TYR A 46 -2.06 -3.73 -6.89
CA TYR A 46 -2.76 -2.48 -7.21
C TYR A 46 -2.03 -1.70 -8.31
N TYR A 47 -0.69 -1.59 -8.23
CA TYR A 47 0.12 -0.92 -9.24
C TYR A 47 0.01 -1.59 -10.61
N HIS A 48 0.14 -2.92 -10.68
CA HIS A 48 -0.01 -3.68 -11.91
C HIS A 48 -1.40 -3.49 -12.52
N GLU A 49 -2.47 -3.66 -11.74
CA GLU A 49 -3.84 -3.52 -12.24
C GLU A 49 -4.12 -2.14 -12.87
N ASN A 50 -3.64 -1.08 -12.23
CA ASN A 50 -3.80 0.28 -12.77
C ASN A 50 -2.92 0.52 -14.00
N THR A 51 -1.72 -0.09 -14.06
CA THR A 51 -0.82 0.03 -15.22
C THR A 51 -1.34 -0.72 -16.44
N THR A 52 -1.98 -1.87 -16.24
CA THR A 52 -2.57 -2.67 -17.34
C THR A 52 -3.99 -2.24 -17.71
N PHE A 53 -4.50 -1.14 -17.12
CA PHE A 53 -5.89 -0.67 -17.28
C PHE A 53 -6.95 -1.77 -17.06
N SER A 54 -6.62 -2.75 -16.21
CA SER A 54 -7.49 -3.88 -15.92
C SER A 54 -8.26 -3.68 -14.62
N GLY A 55 -8.22 -2.47 -14.05
CA GLY A 55 -8.63 -2.08 -12.68
C GLY A 55 -10.00 -2.60 -12.25
N THR A 56 -10.05 -3.87 -11.86
CA THR A 56 -11.31 -4.60 -11.64
C THR A 56 -11.36 -5.25 -10.27
N LYS A 57 -10.24 -5.63 -9.64
CA LYS A 57 -10.31 -6.34 -8.35
C LYS A 57 -9.70 -5.53 -7.23
N ARG A 58 -8.39 -5.26 -7.28
CA ARG A 58 -7.71 -4.51 -6.23
C ARG A 58 -8.16 -3.05 -6.20
N THR A 59 -8.44 -2.44 -7.35
CA THR A 59 -9.00 -1.08 -7.42
C THR A 59 -10.39 -0.99 -6.80
N GLU A 60 -11.26 -1.98 -7.02
CA GLU A 60 -12.60 -2.01 -6.39
C GLU A 60 -12.51 -2.20 -4.87
N GLU A 61 -11.62 -3.07 -4.40
CA GLU A 61 -11.40 -3.27 -2.96
C GLU A 61 -10.86 -1.99 -2.29
N PHE A 62 -9.93 -1.29 -2.93
CA PHE A 62 -9.43 0.00 -2.45
C PHE A 62 -10.57 1.02 -2.34
N GLN A 63 -11.42 1.12 -3.37
CA GLN A 63 -12.58 2.02 -3.35
C GLN A 63 -13.57 1.65 -2.23
N LYS A 64 -13.90 0.37 -2.06
CA LYS A 64 -14.78 -0.10 -0.96
C LYS A 64 -14.19 0.23 0.42
N ALA A 65 -12.87 0.24 0.54
CA ALA A 65 -12.14 0.60 1.76
C ALA A 65 -11.94 2.12 1.95
N GLY A 66 -12.42 2.96 1.02
CA GLY A 66 -12.24 4.42 1.05
C GLY A 66 -10.81 4.87 0.67
N ILE A 67 -10.04 4.02 0.01
CA ILE A 67 -8.72 4.33 -0.52
C ILE A 67 -8.91 4.82 -1.97
N THR A 68 -8.74 6.12 -2.19
CA THR A 68 -8.84 6.73 -3.51
C THR A 68 -7.61 6.39 -4.36
N GLU A 69 -7.66 6.69 -5.65
CA GLU A 69 -6.50 6.54 -6.53
C GLU A 69 -5.30 7.36 -6.05
N ASP A 70 -5.54 8.59 -5.55
CA ASP A 70 -4.49 9.43 -4.99
C ASP A 70 -3.89 8.83 -3.72
N HIS A 71 -4.72 8.25 -2.84
CA HIS A 71 -4.22 7.51 -1.68
C HIS A 71 -3.34 6.33 -2.12
N GLY A 72 -3.78 5.54 -3.10
CA GLY A 72 -3.02 4.41 -3.63
C GLY A 72 -1.67 4.83 -4.21
N LYS A 73 -1.65 5.89 -5.02
CA LYS A 73 -0.41 6.47 -5.59
C LYS A 73 0.53 7.00 -4.50
N ALA A 74 -0.01 7.72 -3.52
CA ALA A 74 0.77 8.25 -2.40
C ALA A 74 1.37 7.12 -1.55
N ALA A 75 0.58 6.07 -1.26
CA ALA A 75 1.04 4.90 -0.53
C ALA A 75 2.16 4.15 -1.28
N ILE A 76 2.03 3.94 -2.60
CA ILE A 76 3.09 3.36 -3.43
C ILE A 76 4.36 4.22 -3.37
N ALA A 77 4.23 5.53 -3.51
CA ALA A 77 5.37 6.43 -3.47
C ALA A 77 6.07 6.40 -2.10
N CYS A 78 5.31 6.37 -1.01
CA CYS A 78 5.83 6.24 0.35
C CYS A 78 6.55 4.90 0.55
N ALA A 79 5.92 3.78 0.16
CA ALA A 79 6.51 2.45 0.26
C ALA A 79 7.81 2.32 -0.55
N ARG A 80 7.88 2.88 -1.77
CA ARG A 80 9.12 2.94 -2.57
C ARG A 80 10.23 3.69 -1.85
N ARG A 81 9.93 4.83 -1.20
CA ARG A 81 10.91 5.58 -0.39
C ARG A 81 11.37 4.82 0.85
N LEU A 82 10.55 3.93 1.38
CA LEU A 82 10.91 3.01 2.47
C LEU A 82 11.75 1.81 1.98
N GLY A 83 12.00 1.70 0.68
CA GLY A 83 12.80 0.65 0.05
C GLY A 83 12.02 -0.59 -0.36
N ILE A 84 10.70 -0.50 -0.47
CA ILE A 84 9.87 -1.59 -0.98
C ILE A 84 9.85 -1.54 -2.50
N ASP A 85 10.21 -2.64 -3.14
CA ASP A 85 10.15 -2.76 -4.59
C ASP A 85 8.71 -2.95 -5.07
N ILE A 86 8.18 -1.90 -5.69
CA ILE A 86 6.87 -1.88 -6.35
C ILE A 86 7.16 -1.55 -7.81
N SER A 87 7.32 -2.59 -8.63
CA SER A 87 7.56 -2.53 -10.08
C SER A 87 6.61 -3.48 -10.80
#